data_AF-A0A1V4SDV5-F1
#
_entry.id   AF-A0A1V4SDV5-F1
#
_cell.length_a   1.000
_cell.length_b   1.000
_cell.length_c   1.000
_cell.angle_alpha   90.00
_cell.angle_beta   90.00
_cell.angle_gamma   90.00
#
_symmetry.space_group_name_H-M   'P 1'
#
loop_
_entity.id
_entity.type
_entity.pdbx_description
1 polymer ?
#
loop_
_entity_poly.entity_id
_entity_poly.type
_entity_poly.pdbx_seq_one_letter_code
_entity_poly.pdbx_strand_id
1 'polypeptide(L)'
;MSYDDCYDNARNRYYNACSEISSCQNRISDLKIQRQQKINLINRLKTDIKNHQEALEGVSQIIKNDEKMNKKILDVTNKTDQASVNFIGMVTSSDVTSKDLNDVYNDEMTDTKSALNNIFENLKTKKSNLEAKIIDLQNQLRQAESELQDINDRIVATESSLQDWKRTKTNASYDMEYYRRKMNEAV
;
A
#
# COMPACT_ATOMS: atom_id res chain seq x y z
N MET A 1 25.35 32.59 48.48
CA MET A 1 25.40 31.21 47.99
C MET A 1 26.85 30.76 48.16
N SER A 2 27.09 29.69 48.90
CA SER A 2 28.45 29.21 49.16
C SER A 2 29.03 28.54 47.90
N TYR A 3 30.35 28.35 47.84
CA TYR A 3 30.95 27.57 46.76
C TYR A 3 30.52 26.09 46.81
N ASP A 4 30.17 25.56 47.99
CA ASP A 4 29.56 24.23 48.16
C ASP A 4 28.19 24.14 47.48
N ASP A 5 27.31 25.12 47.71
CA ASP A 5 25.98 25.17 47.09
C ASP A 5 26.07 25.21 45.56
N CYS A 6 27.03 25.99 45.04
CA CYS A 6 27.31 26.09 43.60
C CYS A 6 27.83 24.77 43.01
N TYR A 7 28.71 24.06 43.73
CA TYR A 7 29.24 22.76 43.34
C TYR A 7 28.12 21.71 43.28
N ASP A 8 27.28 21.63 44.31
CA ASP A 8 26.18 20.67 44.37
C ASP A 8 25.13 20.94 43.28
N ASN A 9 24.85 22.20 42.97
CA ASN A 9 24.01 22.55 41.83
C ASN A 9 24.60 22.04 40.50
N ALA A 10 25.89 22.28 40.26
CA ALA A 10 26.58 21.81 39.06
C ALA A 10 26.59 20.27 38.98
N ARG A 11 26.80 19.60 40.11
CA ARG A 11 26.74 18.14 40.23
C ARG A 11 25.36 17.58 39.87
N ASN A 12 24.29 18.21 40.35
CA ASN A 12 22.92 17.83 39.99
C ASN A 12 22.66 18.01 38.49
N ARG A 13 23.08 19.15 37.90
CA ARG A 13 23.00 19.37 36.44
C ARG A 13 23.74 18.29 35.65
N TYR A 14 24.93 17.89 36.11
CA TYR A 14 25.73 16.84 35.47
C TYR A 14 25.01 15.48 35.44
N TYR A 15 24.48 15.04 36.58
CA TYR A 15 23.79 13.75 36.66
C TYR A 15 22.46 13.76 35.90
N ASN A 16 21.70 14.85 35.98
CA ASN A 16 20.49 15.01 35.17
C ASN A 16 20.81 14.91 33.68
N ALA A 17 21.85 15.61 33.21
CA ALA A 17 22.27 15.52 31.81
C ALA A 17 22.71 14.11 31.41
N CYS A 18 23.34 13.33 32.31
CA CYS A 18 23.68 11.94 32.02
C CYS A 18 22.44 11.06 31.84
N SER A 19 21.44 11.20 32.71
CA SER A 19 20.17 10.47 32.60
C SER A 19 19.45 10.80 31.30
N GLU A 20 19.39 12.08 30.94
CA GLU A 20 18.73 12.54 29.71
C GLU A 20 19.47 12.10 28.43
N ILE A 21 20.81 12.05 28.46
CA ILE A 21 21.60 11.48 27.37
C ILE A 21 21.19 10.02 27.12
N SER A 22 21.11 9.20 28.18
CA SER A 22 20.70 7.80 28.06
C SER A 22 19.26 7.66 27.55
N SER A 23 18.35 8.51 28.05
CA SER A 23 16.96 8.57 27.58
C SER A 23 16.87 8.86 26.08
N CYS A 24 17.59 9.89 25.62
CA CYS A 24 17.64 10.27 24.20
C CYS A 24 18.24 9.16 23.33
N GLN A 25 19.32 8.50 23.77
CA GLN A 25 19.94 7.38 23.04
C GLN A 25 18.97 6.21 22.88
N ASN A 26 18.27 5.82 23.94
CA ASN A 26 17.25 4.77 23.89
C ASN A 26 16.13 5.16 22.92
N ARG A 27 15.65 6.40 23.02
CA ARG A 27 14.60 6.92 22.14
C ARG A 27 14.99 6.91 20.66
N ILE A 28 16.22 7.30 20.34
CA ILE A 28 16.75 7.25 18.97
C ILE A 28 16.81 5.80 18.47
N SER A 29 17.23 4.86 19.32
CA SER A 29 17.25 3.43 18.98
C SER A 29 15.85 2.93 18.61
N ASP A 30 14.84 3.22 19.44
CA ASP A 30 13.45 2.83 19.19
C ASP A 30 12.91 3.44 17.89
N LEU A 31 13.17 4.74 17.68
CA LEU A 31 12.74 5.44 16.46
C LEU A 31 13.39 4.84 15.21
N LYS A 32 14.67 4.42 15.28
CA LYS A 32 15.35 3.74 14.17
C LYS A 32 14.73 2.38 13.85
N ILE A 33 14.29 1.63 14.86
CA ILE A 33 13.55 0.38 14.66
C ILE A 33 12.21 0.65 13.98
N GLN A 34 11.44 1.62 14.48
CA GLN A 34 10.16 2.03 13.88
C GLN A 34 10.32 2.49 12.43
N ARG A 35 11.38 3.27 12.15
CA ARG A 35 11.73 3.71 10.80
C ARG A 35 11.93 2.53 9.85
N GLN A 36 12.70 1.51 10.27
CA GLN A 36 12.96 0.35 9.44
C GLN A 36 11.69 -0.48 9.19
N GLN A 37 10.85 -0.65 10.21
CA GLN A 37 9.55 -1.31 10.06
C GLN A 37 8.65 -0.57 9.06
N LYS A 38 8.64 0.77 9.11
CA LYS A 38 7.86 1.60 8.20
C LYS A 38 8.37 1.53 6.76
N ILE A 39 9.68 1.52 6.54
CA ILE A 39 10.31 1.29 5.23
C ILE A 39 9.89 -0.07 4.66
N ASN A 40 9.91 -1.12 5.48
CA ASN A 40 9.50 -2.45 5.04
C ASN A 40 8.02 -2.49 4.63
N LEU A 41 7.14 -1.79 5.37
CA LEU A 41 5.73 -1.65 5.00
C LEU A 41 5.55 -0.91 3.68
N ILE A 42 6.24 0.22 3.49
CA ILE A 42 6.19 0.99 2.23
C ILE A 42 6.61 0.11 1.04
N ASN A 43 7.67 -0.68 1.18
CA ASN A 43 8.13 -1.56 0.12
C ASN A 43 7.08 -2.64 -0.22
N ARG A 44 6.42 -3.22 0.79
CA ARG A 44 5.32 -4.17 0.57
C ARG A 44 4.15 -3.52 -0.16
N LEU A 45 3.71 -2.33 0.28
CA LEU A 45 2.63 -1.59 -0.36
C LEU A 45 2.95 -1.26 -1.82
N LYS A 46 4.19 -0.87 -2.13
CA LYS A 46 4.63 -0.62 -3.52
C LYS A 46 4.54 -1.88 -4.38
N THR A 47 4.97 -3.03 -3.85
CA THR A 47 4.83 -4.32 -4.53
C THR A 47 3.37 -4.70 -4.73
N ASP A 48 2.54 -4.54 -3.71
CA ASP A 48 1.11 -4.87 -3.79
C ASP A 48 0.40 -3.99 -4.82
N ILE A 49 0.66 -2.68 -4.84
CA ILE A 49 0.11 -1.77 -5.86
C ILE A 49 0.49 -2.26 -7.26
N LYS A 50 1.76 -2.59 -7.49
CA LYS A 50 2.23 -3.09 -8.78
C LYS A 50 1.50 -4.37 -9.18
N ASN A 51 1.42 -5.36 -8.29
CA ASN A 51 0.73 -6.62 -8.57
C ASN A 51 -0.75 -6.41 -8.91
N HIS A 52 -1.43 -5.50 -8.21
CA HIS A 52 -2.84 -5.18 -8.49
C HIS A 52 -3.01 -4.40 -9.80
N GLN A 53 -2.06 -3.54 -10.16
CA GLN A 53 -2.05 -2.86 -11.46
C GLN A 53 -1.87 -3.85 -12.61
N GLU A 54 -0.95 -4.80 -12.48
CA GLU A 54 -0.75 -5.87 -13.48
C GLU A 54 -2.01 -6.74 -13.62
N ALA A 55 -2.65 -7.11 -12.50
CA ALA A 55 -3.91 -7.84 -12.52
C ALA A 55 -5.04 -7.04 -13.19
N LEU A 56 -5.12 -5.73 -12.90
CA LEU A 56 -6.10 -4.83 -13.50
C LEU A 56 -5.90 -4.71 -15.01
N GLU A 57 -4.66 -4.62 -15.47
CA GLU A 57 -4.33 -4.59 -16.89
C GLU A 57 -4.77 -5.89 -17.57
N GLY A 58 -4.44 -7.05 -16.99
CA GLY A 58 -4.86 -8.35 -17.50
C GLY A 58 -6.38 -8.48 -17.63
N VAL A 59 -7.13 -8.13 -16.57
CA VAL A 59 -8.60 -8.13 -16.60
C VAL A 59 -9.15 -7.15 -17.65
N SER A 60 -8.55 -5.97 -17.77
CA SER A 60 -8.96 -4.96 -18.75
C SER A 60 -8.74 -5.43 -20.19
N GLN A 61 -7.67 -6.16 -20.47
CA GLN A 61 -7.42 -6.76 -21.78
C GLN A 61 -8.46 -7.84 -22.12
N ILE A 62 -8.84 -8.67 -21.14
CA ILE A 62 -9.89 -9.69 -21.34
C ILE A 62 -11.23 -9.02 -21.65
N ILE A 63 -11.61 -7.99 -20.87
CA ILE A 63 -12.87 -7.26 -21.09
C ILE A 63 -12.88 -6.56 -22.46
N LYS A 64 -11.76 -6.01 -22.95
CA LYS A 64 -11.70 -5.43 -24.31
C LYS A 64 -12.05 -6.43 -25.42
N ASN A 65 -11.84 -7.72 -25.20
CA ASN A 65 -12.19 -8.75 -26.17
C ASN A 65 -13.70 -9.13 -26.15
N ASP A 66 -14.47 -8.63 -25.17
CA ASP A 66 -15.92 -8.85 -25.01
C ASP A 66 -16.71 -8.43 -26.27
N GLU A 67 -16.53 -7.18 -26.72
CA GLU A 67 -17.25 -6.65 -27.89
C GLU A 67 -17.00 -7.48 -29.15
N LYS A 68 -15.75 -7.91 -29.35
CA LYS A 68 -15.36 -8.76 -30.48
C LYS A 68 -15.98 -10.15 -30.37
N MET A 69 -16.07 -10.71 -29.16
CA MET A 69 -16.69 -12.01 -28.92
C MET A 69 -18.20 -11.95 -29.14
N ASN A 70 -18.88 -10.95 -28.58
CA ASN A 70 -20.32 -10.74 -28.77
C ASN A 70 -20.69 -10.58 -30.25
N LYS A 71 -19.86 -9.86 -31.02
CA LYS A 71 -20.05 -9.74 -32.47
C LYS A 71 -19.95 -11.11 -33.17
N LYS A 72 -18.96 -11.92 -32.83
CA LYS A 72 -18.81 -13.27 -33.42
C LYS A 72 -19.98 -14.19 -33.09
N ILE A 73 -20.52 -14.10 -31.87
CA ILE A 73 -21.72 -14.87 -31.47
C ILE A 73 -22.90 -14.44 -32.32
N LEU A 74 -23.12 -13.13 -32.48
CA LEU A 74 -24.18 -12.61 -33.34
C LEU A 74 -24.04 -13.10 -34.80
N ASP A 75 -22.81 -13.09 -35.33
CA ASP A 75 -22.53 -13.58 -36.68
C ASP A 75 -22.85 -15.07 -36.84
N VAL A 76 -22.59 -15.89 -35.81
CA VAL A 76 -22.95 -17.30 -35.81
C VAL A 76 -24.47 -17.45 -35.76
N THR A 77 -25.19 -16.68 -34.92
CA THR A 77 -26.66 -16.73 -34.84
C THR A 77 -27.28 -16.46 -36.20
N ASN A 78 -26.87 -15.36 -36.83
CA ASN A 78 -27.38 -14.97 -38.15
C ASN A 78 -27.12 -16.03 -39.22
N LYS A 79 -25.96 -16.70 -39.18
CA LYS A 79 -25.63 -17.78 -40.13
C LYS A 79 -26.42 -19.05 -39.85
N THR A 80 -26.67 -19.38 -38.59
CA THR A 80 -27.55 -20.50 -38.20
C THR A 80 -28.97 -20.25 -38.68
N ASP A 81 -29.50 -19.04 -38.48
CA ASP A 81 -30.81 -18.64 -38.99
C ASP A 81 -30.92 -18.77 -40.51
N GLN A 82 -29.92 -18.25 -41.24
CA GLN A 82 -29.86 -18.38 -42.70
C GLN A 82 -29.78 -19.85 -43.15
N ALA A 83 -28.97 -20.66 -42.49
CA ALA A 83 -28.85 -22.08 -42.78
C ALA A 83 -30.17 -22.81 -42.53
N SER A 84 -30.89 -22.49 -41.44
CA SER A 84 -32.18 -23.09 -41.14
C SER A 84 -33.21 -22.79 -42.22
N VAL A 85 -33.35 -21.52 -42.61
CA VAL A 85 -34.26 -21.11 -43.70
C VAL A 85 -33.94 -21.85 -45.01
N ASN A 86 -32.66 -21.95 -45.38
CA ASN A 86 -32.25 -22.66 -46.59
C ASN A 86 -32.57 -24.16 -46.50
N PHE A 87 -32.34 -24.78 -45.34
CA PHE A 87 -32.59 -26.21 -45.12
C PHE A 87 -34.10 -26.53 -45.20
N ILE A 88 -34.94 -25.70 -44.57
CA ILE A 88 -36.40 -25.81 -44.68
C ILE A 88 -36.85 -25.63 -46.13
N GLY A 89 -36.28 -24.65 -46.86
CA GLY A 89 -36.56 -24.45 -48.28
C GLY A 89 -36.20 -25.66 -49.16
N MET A 90 -35.08 -26.34 -48.86
CA MET A 90 -34.70 -27.58 -49.55
C MET A 90 -35.62 -28.74 -49.19
N VAL A 91 -35.96 -28.89 -47.91
CA VAL A 91 -36.78 -30.00 -47.42
C VAL A 91 -38.21 -29.89 -47.92
N THR A 92 -38.79 -28.70 -47.95
CA THR A 92 -40.14 -28.46 -48.51
C THR A 92 -40.24 -28.77 -50.00
N SER A 93 -39.10 -28.87 -50.72
CA SER A 93 -39.04 -29.40 -52.08
C SER A 93 -38.99 -30.95 -52.15
N SER A 94 -39.13 -31.63 -51.01
CA SER A 94 -39.14 -33.10 -50.85
C SER A 94 -40.27 -33.55 -49.91
N ASP A 95 -40.69 -34.83 -49.97
CA ASP A 95 -41.72 -35.39 -49.07
C ASP A 95 -41.19 -35.76 -47.65
N VAL A 96 -40.05 -35.20 -47.24
CA VAL A 96 -39.39 -35.53 -45.96
C VAL A 96 -39.74 -34.49 -44.89
N THR A 97 -40.10 -34.92 -43.68
CA THR A 97 -40.17 -34.05 -42.50
C THR A 97 -38.77 -33.81 -41.93
N SER A 98 -38.26 -32.57 -41.96
CA SER A 98 -37.00 -32.20 -41.28
C SER A 98 -37.24 -31.50 -39.94
N LYS A 99 -36.21 -31.54 -39.08
CA LYS A 99 -36.11 -30.67 -37.91
C LYS A 99 -35.61 -29.29 -38.32
N ASP A 100 -36.10 -28.26 -37.63
CA ASP A 100 -35.57 -26.91 -37.71
C ASP A 100 -34.17 -26.88 -37.05
N LEU A 101 -33.17 -26.30 -37.70
CA LEU A 101 -31.84 -26.17 -37.11
C LEU A 101 -31.87 -25.24 -35.88
N ASN A 102 -32.79 -24.28 -35.85
CA ASN A 102 -32.97 -23.41 -34.71
C ASN A 102 -33.47 -24.20 -33.49
N ASP A 103 -34.35 -25.18 -33.66
CA ASP A 103 -34.78 -26.06 -32.56
C ASP A 103 -33.63 -26.91 -31.99
N VAL A 104 -32.57 -27.15 -32.78
CA VAL A 104 -31.41 -27.95 -32.35
C VAL A 104 -30.33 -27.08 -31.72
N TYR A 105 -30.12 -25.87 -32.22
CA TYR A 105 -28.95 -25.05 -31.88
C TYR A 105 -29.25 -23.78 -31.08
N ASN A 106 -30.49 -23.26 -31.07
CA ASN A 106 -30.77 -21.99 -30.41
C ASN A 106 -30.67 -22.05 -28.88
N ASP A 107 -31.05 -23.17 -28.26
CA ASP A 107 -31.00 -23.31 -26.80
C ASP A 107 -29.55 -23.25 -26.31
N GLU A 108 -28.67 -24.11 -26.86
CA GLU A 108 -27.24 -24.13 -26.53
C GLU A 108 -26.56 -22.78 -26.80
N MET A 109 -26.99 -22.09 -27.86
CA MET A 109 -26.47 -20.78 -28.22
C MET A 109 -26.91 -19.69 -27.23
N THR A 110 -28.17 -19.73 -26.80
CA THR A 110 -28.73 -18.82 -25.80
C THR A 110 -28.05 -19.03 -24.45
N ASP A 111 -27.83 -20.29 -24.07
CA ASP A 111 -27.12 -20.67 -22.85
C ASP A 111 -25.66 -20.20 -22.88
N THR A 112 -24.97 -20.43 -24.00
CA THR A 112 -23.59 -19.98 -24.21
C THR A 112 -23.49 -18.45 -24.10
N LYS A 113 -24.39 -17.71 -24.73
CA LYS A 113 -24.43 -16.24 -24.67
C LYS A 113 -24.68 -15.76 -23.24
N SER A 114 -25.60 -16.39 -22.53
CA SER A 114 -25.93 -16.05 -21.14
C SER A 114 -24.75 -16.32 -20.20
N ALA A 115 -24.08 -17.46 -20.35
CA ALA A 115 -22.89 -17.81 -19.59
C ALA A 115 -21.75 -16.81 -19.82
N LEU A 116 -21.51 -16.41 -21.07
CA LEU A 116 -20.48 -15.43 -21.40
C LEU A 116 -20.79 -14.05 -20.83
N ASN A 117 -22.03 -13.56 -20.97
CA ASN A 117 -22.46 -12.30 -20.36
C ASN A 117 -22.20 -12.31 -18.84
N ASN A 118 -22.58 -13.40 -18.17
CA ASN A 118 -22.33 -13.55 -16.73
C ASN A 118 -20.82 -13.51 -16.40
N ILE A 119 -19.98 -14.14 -17.20
CA ILE A 119 -18.51 -14.08 -17.03
C ILE A 119 -18.02 -12.63 -17.17
N PHE A 120 -18.47 -11.91 -18.19
CA PHE A 120 -18.04 -10.52 -18.41
C PHE A 120 -18.53 -9.56 -17.33
N GLU A 121 -19.76 -9.70 -16.85
CA GLU A 121 -20.26 -8.89 -15.72
C GLU A 121 -19.47 -9.16 -14.43
N ASN A 122 -19.10 -10.43 -14.18
CA ASN A 122 -18.21 -10.79 -13.09
C ASN A 122 -16.81 -10.17 -13.26
N LEU A 123 -16.26 -10.16 -14.48
CA LEU A 123 -14.97 -9.55 -14.77
C LEU A 123 -15.01 -8.02 -14.61
N LYS A 124 -16.07 -7.35 -15.06
CA LYS A 124 -16.30 -5.91 -14.84
C LYS A 124 -16.35 -5.59 -13.35
N THR A 125 -17.06 -6.40 -12.57
CA THR A 125 -17.11 -6.26 -11.10
C THR A 125 -15.72 -6.42 -10.48
N LYS A 126 -14.97 -7.46 -10.89
CA LYS A 126 -13.57 -7.66 -10.43
C LYS A 126 -12.67 -6.49 -10.81
N LYS A 127 -12.83 -5.93 -12.00
CA LYS A 127 -12.10 -4.74 -12.45
C LYS A 127 -12.34 -3.56 -11.50
N SER A 128 -13.59 -3.23 -11.19
CA SER A 128 -13.92 -2.15 -10.26
C SER A 128 -13.39 -2.41 -8.85
N ASN A 129 -13.41 -3.66 -8.38
CA ASN A 129 -12.83 -4.03 -7.09
C ASN A 129 -11.30 -3.83 -7.06
N LEU A 130 -10.60 -4.18 -8.15
CA LEU A 130 -9.16 -3.96 -8.28
C LEU A 130 -8.84 -2.46 -8.32
N GLU A 131 -9.60 -1.66 -9.06
CA GLU A 131 -9.46 -0.19 -9.09
C GLU A 131 -9.61 0.42 -7.69
N ALA A 132 -10.68 0.04 -6.97
CA ALA A 132 -10.90 0.48 -5.60
C ALA A 132 -9.76 0.05 -4.67
N LYS A 133 -9.25 -1.18 -4.82
CA LYS A 133 -8.16 -1.68 -4.00
C LYS A 133 -6.83 -0.95 -4.25
N ILE A 134 -6.56 -0.60 -5.50
CA ILE A 134 -5.38 0.21 -5.86
C ILE A 134 -5.46 1.59 -5.19
N ILE A 135 -6.63 2.24 -5.21
CA ILE A 135 -6.84 3.53 -4.55
C ILE A 135 -6.60 3.42 -3.04
N ASP A 136 -7.16 2.39 -2.40
CA ASP A 136 -6.95 2.11 -0.97
C ASP A 136 -5.46 1.91 -0.64
N LEU A 137 -4.75 1.07 -1.41
CA LEU A 137 -3.32 0.83 -1.23
C LEU A 137 -2.48 2.10 -1.43
N GLN A 138 -2.84 2.95 -2.40
CA GLN A 138 -2.19 4.24 -2.63
C GLN A 138 -2.42 5.21 -1.47
N ASN A 139 -3.60 5.20 -0.84
CA ASN A 139 -3.86 6.00 0.36
C ASN A 139 -3.01 5.53 1.54
N GLN A 140 -2.96 4.21 1.76
CA GLN A 140 -2.12 3.61 2.81
C GLN A 140 -0.63 3.91 2.59
N LEU A 141 -0.16 3.88 1.33
CA LEU A 141 1.21 4.22 0.99
C LEU A 141 1.53 5.68 1.35
N ARG A 142 0.67 6.63 0.95
CA ARG A 142 0.85 8.06 1.28
C ARG A 142 0.88 8.30 2.79
N GLN A 143 0.00 7.64 3.54
CA GLN A 143 0.00 7.72 4.99
C GLN A 143 1.29 7.17 5.58
N ALA A 144 1.74 5.99 5.13
CA ALA A 144 2.97 5.37 5.62
C ALA A 144 4.21 6.23 5.30
N GLU A 145 4.25 6.89 4.15
CA GLU A 145 5.32 7.83 3.78
C GLU A 145 5.30 9.09 4.67
N SER A 146 4.11 9.62 5.00
CA SER A 146 3.98 10.73 5.95
C SER A 146 4.45 10.35 7.36
N GLU A 147 4.08 9.17 7.84
CA GLU A 147 4.52 8.67 9.14
C GLU A 147 6.03 8.40 9.18
N LEU A 148 6.60 7.92 8.07
CA LEU A 148 8.06 7.77 7.95
C LEU A 148 8.77 9.13 8.08
N GLN A 149 8.21 10.18 7.47
CA GLN A 149 8.75 11.53 7.59
C GLN A 149 8.67 12.04 9.03
N ASP A 150 7.54 11.88 9.72
CA ASP A 150 7.41 12.22 11.16
C ASP A 150 8.47 11.51 12.01
N ILE A 151 8.69 10.21 11.77
CA ILE A 151 9.71 9.45 12.49
C ILE A 151 11.10 10.05 12.24
N ASN A 152 11.42 10.42 11.00
CA ASN A 152 12.71 11.03 10.67
C ASN A 152 12.89 12.39 11.38
N ASP A 153 11.85 13.23 11.36
CA ASP A 153 11.88 14.55 12.01
C ASP A 153 12.09 14.40 13.53
N ARG A 154 11.45 13.41 14.14
CA ARG A 154 11.62 13.08 15.56
C ARG A 154 13.00 12.55 15.90
N ILE A 155 13.63 11.78 15.00
CA ILE A 155 15.03 11.35 15.17
C ILE A 155 15.92 12.59 15.20
N VAL A 156 15.78 13.50 14.23
CA VAL A 156 16.57 14.74 14.15
C VAL A 156 16.38 15.60 15.40
N ALA A 157 15.14 15.79 15.84
CA ALA A 157 14.84 16.55 17.06
C ALA A 157 15.49 15.91 18.30
N THR A 158 15.38 14.58 18.46
CA THR A 158 15.97 13.86 19.60
C THR A 158 17.51 13.90 19.55
N GLU A 159 18.10 13.83 18.35
CA GLU A 159 19.55 14.00 18.15
C GLU A 159 20.02 15.40 18.53
N SER A 160 19.25 16.45 18.23
CA SER A 160 19.53 17.81 18.70
C SER A 160 19.51 17.89 20.23
N SER A 161 18.46 17.39 20.87
CA SER A 161 18.36 17.36 22.34
C SER A 161 19.52 16.58 22.97
N LEU A 162 19.93 15.47 22.37
CA LEU A 162 21.09 14.70 22.82
C LEU A 162 22.39 15.54 22.81
N GLN A 163 22.59 16.38 21.78
CA GLN A 163 23.75 17.27 21.73
C GLN A 163 23.69 18.37 22.78
N ASP A 164 22.52 18.93 23.05
CA ASP A 164 22.35 19.95 24.08
C ASP A 164 22.57 19.38 25.50
N TRP A 165 22.13 18.15 25.76
CA TRP A 165 22.44 17.47 27.01
C TRP A 165 23.92 17.12 27.14
N LYS A 166 24.60 16.75 26.06
CA LYS A 166 26.07 16.58 26.06
C LYS A 166 26.79 17.88 26.40
N ARG A 167 26.37 19.02 25.82
CA ARG A 167 26.92 20.35 26.16
C ARG A 167 26.67 20.69 27.63
N THR A 168 25.45 20.45 28.12
CA THR A 168 25.08 20.69 29.53
C THR A 168 25.95 19.87 30.47
N LYS A 169 26.16 18.58 30.18
CA LYS A 169 27.05 17.70 30.93
C LYS A 169 28.48 18.24 30.98
N THR A 170 29.02 18.66 29.83
CA THR A 170 30.37 19.22 29.74
C THR A 170 30.50 20.50 30.55
N ASN A 171 29.57 21.45 30.39
CA ASN A 171 29.58 22.71 31.13
C ASN A 171 29.45 22.48 32.63
N ALA A 172 28.54 21.60 33.06
CA ALA A 172 28.39 21.24 34.46
C ALA A 172 29.68 20.61 35.03
N SER A 173 30.39 19.80 34.24
CA SER A 173 31.69 19.25 34.65
C SER A 173 32.76 20.33 34.83
N TYR A 174 32.78 21.36 33.98
CA TYR A 174 33.69 22.50 34.14
C TYR A 174 33.34 23.35 35.36
N ASP A 175 32.05 23.64 35.58
CA ASP A 175 31.56 24.35 36.76
C ASP A 175 31.95 23.63 38.05
N MET A 176 31.74 22.31 38.11
CA MET A 176 32.14 21.48 39.26
C MET A 176 33.64 21.60 39.55
N GLU A 177 34.49 21.52 38.54
CA GLU A 177 35.93 21.64 38.71
C GLU A 177 36.34 23.04 39.19
N TYR A 178 35.71 24.08 38.64
CA TYR A 178 35.94 25.46 39.06
C TYR A 178 35.59 25.67 40.53
N TYR A 179 34.38 25.28 40.95
CA TYR A 179 33.95 25.45 42.34
C TYR A 179 34.76 24.60 43.30
N ARG A 180 35.14 23.37 42.90
CA ARG A 180 36.06 22.52 43.68
C ARG A 180 37.38 23.23 44.00
N ARG A 181 37.98 23.89 43.01
CA ARG A 181 39.22 24.66 43.23
C ARG A 181 39.00 25.85 44.15
N LYS A 182 37.91 26.59 43.96
CA LYS A 182 37.59 27.74 44.81
C LYS A 182 37.34 27.37 46.27
N MET A 183 36.73 26.22 46.52
CA MET A 183 36.59 25.67 47.88
C MET A 183 37.95 25.35 48.48
N ASN A 184 38.85 24.71 47.73
CA ASN A 184 40.20 24.38 48.21
C ASN A 184 41.09 25.61 48.45
N GLU A 185 40.88 26.70 47.71
CA GLU A 185 41.60 27.98 47.90
C GLU A 185 41.07 28.81 49.07
N ALA A 186 39.85 28.52 49.54
CA ALA A 186 39.18 29.23 50.64
C ALA A 186 39.37 28.56 52.02
N VAL A 187 40.12 27.45 52.07
CA VAL A 187 40.55 26.71 53.26
C VAL A 187 41.96 27.15 53.67
#